data_AF-X1KZQ8-F1
#
_entry.id   AF-X1KZQ8-F1
#
_cell.length_a   1.000
_cell.length_b   1.000
_cell.length_c   1.000
_cell.angle_alpha   90.00
_cell.angle_beta   90.00
_cell.angle_gamma   90.00
#
_symmetry.space_group_name_H-M   'P 1'
#
loop_
_entity.id
_entity.type
_entity.pdbx_description
1 polymer ?
#
loop_
_entity_poly.entity_id
_entity_poly.type
_entity_poly.pdbx_seq_one_letter_code
_entity_poly.pdbx_strand_id
1 'polypeptide(L)' 'MDKLEIQERILKGENLHTEFKESLSDNETLAKSIVCFANTDGGQLIIGISNS' A
#
# COMPACT_ATOMS: atom_id res chain seq x y z
N MET A 1 7.26 -12.64 2.24
CA MET A 1 6.28 -11.95 3.08
C MET A 1 5.30 -12.99 3.57
N ASP A 2 5.25 -13.20 4.88
CA ASP A 2 4.36 -14.20 5.49
C ASP A 2 3.01 -13.56 5.81
N LYS A 3 1.95 -14.37 5.96
CA LYS A 3 0.60 -13.88 6.28
C LYS A 3 0.57 -13.07 7.57
N LEU A 4 1.35 -13.51 8.57
CA LEU A 4 1.52 -12.83 9.85
C LEU A 4 2.11 -11.42 9.68
N GLU A 5 3.10 -11.28 8.79
CA GLU A 5 3.75 -10.00 8.52
C GLU A 5 2.80 -9.00 7.85
N ILE A 6 1.93 -9.47 6.95
CA ILE A 6 0.88 -8.63 6.36
C ILE A 6 -0.12 -8.21 7.43
N GLN A 7 -0.55 -9.11 8.31
CA GLN A 7 -1.47 -8.77 9.41
C GLN A 7 -0.87 -7.75 10.37
N GLU A 8 0.40 -7.88 10.75
CA GLU A 8 1.08 -6.88 11.57
C GLU A 8 1.14 -5.51 10.87
N ARG A 9 1.33 -5.48 9.55
CA ARG A 9 1.33 -4.22 8.79
C ARG A 9 -0.06 -3.61 8.71
N ILE A 10 -1.09 -4.41 8.49
CA ILE A 10 -2.50 -3.95 8.55
C ILE A 10 -2.79 -3.36 9.94
N LEU A 11 -2.36 -4.03 11.00
CA LEU A 11 -2.51 -3.54 12.39
C LEU A 11 -1.73 -2.25 12.66
N LYS A 12 -0.59 -2.05 12.03
CA LYS A 12 0.19 -0.80 12.10
C LYS A 12 -0.45 0.36 11.36
N GLY A 13 -1.39 0.09 10.44
CA GLY A 13 -2.06 1.12 9.65
C GLY A 13 -1.22 1.63 8.47
N GLU A 14 -1.79 2.59 7.74
CA GLU A 14 -1.11 3.28 6.66
C GLU A 14 0.00 4.19 7.20
N ASN A 15 1.11 4.27 6.46
CA ASN A 15 2.23 5.15 6.78
C ASN A 15 2.90 5.64 5.50
N LEU A 16 3.96 6.45 5.63
CA LEU A 16 4.68 7.03 4.49
C LEU A 16 5.18 5.99 3.47
N HIS A 17 5.39 4.74 3.91
CA HIS A 17 5.89 3.64 3.10
C HIS A 17 4.85 2.52 2.91
N THR A 18 3.61 2.71 3.35
CA THR A 18 2.56 1.68 3.32
C THR A 18 1.22 2.32 2.99
N GLU A 19 0.71 2.03 1.79
CA GLU A 19 -0.59 2.49 1.32
C GLU A 19 -1.51 1.27 1.16
N PHE A 20 -2.75 1.38 1.63
CA PHE A 20 -3.78 0.37 1.47
C PHE A 20 -4.77 0.78 0.39
N LYS A 21 -5.09 -0.15 -0.50
CA LYS A 21 -6.15 0.02 -1.47
C LYS A 21 -7.13 -1.13 -1.40
N GLU A 22 -8.41 -0.82 -1.39
CA GLU A 22 -9.46 -1.84 -1.45
C GLU A 22 -9.47 -2.52 -2.83
N SER A 23 -9.30 -1.74 -3.89
CA SER A 23 -9.27 -2.21 -5.27
C SER A 23 -8.17 -1.53 -6.07
N LEU A 24 -7.73 -2.18 -7.14
CA LEU A 24 -6.91 -1.55 -8.17
C LEU A 24 -7.75 -0.46 -8.83
N SER A 25 -7.53 0.78 -8.40
CA SER A 25 -8.09 1.97 -9.03
C SER A 25 -7.53 2.13 -10.46
N ASP A 26 -7.91 3.20 -11.16
CA ASP A 26 -7.36 3.53 -12.48
C ASP A 26 -5.83 3.44 -12.51
N ASN A 27 -5.31 2.93 -13.64
CA ASN A 27 -3.88 2.74 -13.87
C ASN A 27 -3.06 4.01 -13.59
N GLU A 28 -3.63 5.19 -13.82
CA GLU A 28 -2.99 6.47 -13.53
C GLU A 28 -2.77 6.68 -12.02
N THR A 29 -3.77 6.34 -11.19
CA THR A 29 -3.63 6.45 -9.74
C THR A 29 -2.58 5.47 -9.21
N LEU A 30 -2.57 4.24 -9.74
CA LEU A 30 -1.54 3.25 -9.40
C LEU A 30 -0.14 3.74 -9.81
N ALA A 31 0.01 4.27 -11.02
CA ALA A 31 1.27 4.82 -11.50
C ALA A 31 1.75 5.97 -10.63
N LYS A 32 0.86 6.87 -10.17
CA LYS A 32 1.20 7.94 -9.24
C LYS A 32 1.72 7.40 -7.90
N SER A 33 1.04 6.43 -7.29
CA SER A 33 1.53 5.82 -6.03
C SER A 33 2.90 5.17 -6.22
N ILE A 34 3.11 4.43 -7.32
CA ILE A 34 4.40 3.81 -7.63
C ILE A 34 5.50 4.86 -7.81
N VAL A 35 5.23 5.93 -8.57
CA VAL A 35 6.20 7.01 -8.79
C VAL A 35 6.51 7.75 -7.49
N CYS A 36 5.49 8.00 -6.65
CA CYS A 36 5.69 8.58 -5.32
C CYS A 36 6.61 7.70 -4.47
N PHE A 37 6.38 6.38 -4.40
CA PHE A 37 7.26 5.48 -3.68
C PHE A 37 8.67 5.42 -4.26
N ALA A 38 8.81 5.43 -5.59
CA ALA A 38 10.12 5.41 -6.24
C ALA A 38 10.92 6.69 -6.01
N ASN A 39 10.24 7.83 -5.84
CA ASN A 39 10.87 9.13 -5.58
C ASN A 39 11.10 9.41 -4.08
N THR A 40 10.48 8.65 -3.18
CA THR A 40 10.72 8.69 -1.74
C THR A 40 11.63 7.54 -1.32
N ASP A 41 11.58 7.12 -0.05
CA ASP A 41 12.42 6.04 0.51
C ASP A 41 11.89 4.63 0.16
N GLY A 42 11.15 4.51 -0.96
CA GLY A 42 10.41 3.29 -1.30
C GLY A 42 9.12 3.12 -0.52
N GLY A 43 8.43 2.02 -0.78
CA GLY A 43 7.22 1.66 -0.05
C GLY A 43 6.55 0.41 -0.59
N GLN A 44 5.39 0.10 -0.02
CA GLN A 44 4.57 -1.03 -0.38
C GLN A 44 3.11 -0.63 -0.52
N LEU A 45 2.49 -1.13 -1.58
CA LEU A 45 1.07 -0.98 -1.84
C LEU A 45 0.40 -2.32 -1.57
N ILE A 46 -0.50 -2.38 -0.60
CA ILE A 46 -1.24 -3.61 -0.28
C ILE A 46 -2.67 -3.45 -0.77
N ILE A 47 -3.08 -4.33 -1.67
CA ILE A 47 -4.39 -4.29 -2.35
C ILE A 47 -5.32 -5.35 -1.75
N GLY A 48 -6.60 -5.02 -1.62
CA GLY A 48 -7.64 -5.88 -1.06
C GLY A 48 -7.91 -5.63 0.43
N ILE A 49 -7.46 -4.50 0.97
CA ILE A 49 -7.79 -4.06 2.33
C ILE A 49 -8.79 -2.91 2.22
N SER A 50 -10.02 -3.11 2.68
CA SER A 50 -10.98 -2.01 2.86
C SER A 50 -10.80 -1.40 4.25
N ASN A 51 -10.91 -0.09 4.35
CA ASN A 51 -10.74 0.66 5.61
C ASN A 51 -12.05 0.71 6.43
N SER A 52 -12.89 -0.34 6.34
CA SER A 52 -14.25 -0.41 6.94
C SER A 52 -14.28 -1.16 8.26
#